data_AF-A0A535PSA3-F1
#
_entry.id   AF-A0A535PSA3-F1
#
_cell.length_a   1.000
_cell.length_b   1.000
_cell.length_c   1.000
_cell.angle_alpha   90.00
_cell.angle_beta   90.00
_cell.angle_gamma   90.00
#
_symmetry.space_group_name_H-M   'P 1'
#
loop_
_entity.id
_entity.type
_entity.pdbx_description
1 polymer ?
#
loop_
_entity_poly.entity_id
_entity_poly.type
_entity_poly.pdbx_seq_one_letter_code
_entity_poly.pdbx_strand_id
1 'polypeptide(L)' 'MLKVGDKAPDFKLPTTSGQELTLAEALAKHKALIFLFYVLDFTGG' A
#
# COMPACT_ATOMS: atom_id res chain seq x y z
N MET A 1 1.84 13.99 9.33
CA MET A 1 1.39 12.74 9.96
C MET A 1 -0.05 12.53 9.53
N LEU A 2 -0.40 11.36 8.98
CA LEU A 2 -1.77 11.01 8.60
C LEU A 2 -2.62 10.77 9.85
N LYS A 3 -3.86 11.26 9.85
CA LYS A 3 -4.83 11.02 10.92
C LYS A 3 -5.97 10.15 10.41
N VAL A 4 -6.67 9.49 11.33
CA VAL A 4 -7.87 8.71 11.01
C VAL A 4 -8.92 9.65 10.41
N GLY A 5 -9.53 9.24 9.30
CA GLY A 5 -10.51 10.03 8.55
C GLY A 5 -9.91 10.90 7.44
N ASP A 6 -8.59 11.13 7.45
CA ASP A 6 -7.91 11.77 6.32
C ASP A 6 -7.98 10.85 5.08
N LYS A 7 -8.16 11.45 3.90
CA LYS A 7 -8.01 10.73 2.65
C LYS A 7 -6.57 10.21 2.55
N ALA A 8 -6.40 8.91 2.31
CA ALA A 8 -5.09 8.33 2.08
C ALA A 8 -4.40 9.02 0.89
N PRO A 9 -3.10 9.36 1.00
CA PRO A 9 -2.36 9.96 -0.11
C PRO A 9 -2.25 8.94 -1.24
N ASP A 10 -2.33 9.42 -2.48
CA ASP A 10 -2.07 8.55 -3.61
C ASP A 10 -0.57 8.32 -3.74
N PHE A 11 -0.17 7.08 -3.97
CA PHE A 11 1.22 6.68 -4.14
C PHE A 11 1.30 5.46 -5.05
N LYS A 12 2.49 5.26 -5.61
CA LYS A 12 2.80 4.13 -6.49
C LYS A 12 3.84 3.24 -5.82
N LEU A 13 3.60 1.94 -5.82
CA LEU A 13 4.56 0.96 -5.29
C LEU A 13 4.92 -0.07 -6.36
N PRO A 14 6.18 -0.52 -6.41
CA PRO A 14 6.54 -1.71 -7.15
C PRO A 14 5.91 -2.94 -6.47
N THR A 15 5.53 -3.93 -7.27
CA THR A 15 5.02 -5.22 -6.80
C THR A 15 6.05 -6.31 -7.03
N THR A 16 5.87 -7.47 -6.39
CA THR A 16 6.74 -8.64 -6.56
C THR A 16 6.69 -9.24 -7.97
N SER A 17 5.67 -8.91 -8.78
CA SER A 17 5.58 -9.32 -10.18
C SER A 17 6.30 -8.38 -11.15
N GLY A 18 6.97 -7.33 -10.64
CA GLY A 18 7.63 -6.31 -11.46
C GLY A 18 6.69 -5.29 -12.09
N GLN A 19 5.38 -5.38 -11.81
CA GLN A 19 4.41 -4.36 -12.17
C GLN A 19 4.36 -3.27 -11.10
N GLU A 20 3.95 -2.07 -11.49
CA GLU A 20 3.68 -1.00 -10.54
C GLU A 20 2.18 -0.94 -10.23
N LEU A 21 1.83 -0.59 -8.99
CA LEU A 21 0.46 -0.45 -8.53
C LEU A 21 0.26 0.92 -7.86
N THR A 22 -0.77 1.66 -8.27
CA THR A 22 -1.20 2.85 -7.54
C THR A 22 -2.28 2.51 -6.50
N LEU A 23 -2.35 3.32 -5.44
CA LEU A 23 -3.39 3.18 -4.42
C LEU A 23 -4.79 3.38 -5.02
N ALA A 24 -4.96 4.38 -5.91
CA ALA A 24 -6.23 4.64 -6.57
C ALA A 24 -6.73 3.46 -7.41
N GLU A 25 -5.86 2.82 -8.20
CA GLU A 25 -6.21 1.64 -9.00
C GLU A 25 -6.59 0.46 -8.12
N ALA A 26 -5.83 0.20 -7.05
CA ALA A 26 -6.12 -0.86 -6.10
C ALA A 26 -7.49 -0.63 -5.44
N LEU A 27 -7.82 0.60 -5.05
CA LEU A 27 -9.07 0.93 -4.35
C LEU A 27 -10.27 0.91 -5.30
N ALA A 28 -10.08 1.28 -6.56
CA ALA A 28 -11.13 1.16 -7.57
C ALA A 28 -11.47 -0.32 -7.82
N LYS A 29 -10.47 -1.20 -7.80
CA LYS A 29 -10.63 -2.65 -7.98
C LYS A 29 -11.17 -3.35 -6.72
N HIS A 30 -10.79 -2.87 -5.54
CA HIS A 30 -11.11 -3.49 -4.25
C HIS A 30 -11.82 -2.50 -3.33
N LYS A 31 -13.00 -2.86 -2.82
CA LYS A 31 -13.82 -1.97 -1.97
C LYS A 31 -13.13 -1.50 -0.67
N ALA A 32 -12.15 -2.25 -0.19
CA ALA A 32 -11.35 -1.91 0.99
C ALA A 32 -9.93 -2.48 0.84
N LEU A 33 -8.94 -1.80 1.42
CA LEU A 33 -7.52 -2.15 1.33
C LEU A 33 -6.84 -1.97 2.69
N ILE A 34 -5.85 -2.82 2.97
CA ILE A 34 -4.94 -2.70 4.12
C ILE A 34 -3.51 -2.71 3.56
N PHE A 35 -2.71 -1.72 3.94
CA PHE A 35 -1.28 -1.66 3.64
C PHE A 35 -0.48 -1.93 4.91
N LEU A 36 0.46 -2.85 4.82
CA LEU A 36 1.42 -3.17 5.88
C LEU A 36 2.83 -2.94 5.33
N PHE A 37 3.60 -2.13 6.04
CA PHE A 37 5.02 -1.95 5.77
C PHE A 37 5.80 -2.67 6.86
N TYR A 38 6.86 -3.36 6.47
CA TYR A 38 7.81 -3.99 7.37
C TYR A 38 9.22 -3.56 6.96
N VAL A 39 10.17 -3.66 7.89
CA VAL A 39 11.49 -3.04 7.74
C VAL A 39 12.33 -3.77 6.69
N LEU A 40 12.42 -5.09 6.80
CA LEU A 40 13.25 -5.90 5.92
C LEU A 40 12.79 -7.36 5.92
N ASP A 41 12.90 -8.01 4.76
CA ASP A 41 12.68 -9.44 4.61
C ASP A 41 13.65 -10.26 5.48
N PHE A 42 13.23 -11.46 5.88
CA PHE A 42 14.04 -12.42 6.64
C PHE A 42 14.59 -11.89 7.98
N THR A 43 13.87 -10.96 8.61
CA THR A 43 14.16 -10.54 9.99
C THR A 43 13.40 -11.43 10.98
N GLY A 44 14.12 -11.98 11.97
CA GLY A 44 13.52 -12.73 13.08
C GLY A 44 12.88 -11.78 14.09
N GLY A 45 11.68 -12.11 14.55
CA GLY A 45 10.99 -11.41 15.63
C GLY A 45 11.51 -11.78 17.01
#